data_AF-A0A4U0W8B3-F1
#
_entry.id   AF-A0A4U0W8B3-F1
#
_cell.length_a   1.000
_cell.length_b   1.000
_cell.length_c   1.000
_cell.angle_alpha   90.00
_cell.angle_beta   90.00
_cell.angle_gamma   90.00
#
_symmetry.space_group_name_H-M   'P 1'
#
loop_
_entity.id
_entity.type
_entity.pdbx_description
1 polymer ?
#
loop_
_entity_poly.entity_id
_entity_poly.type
_entity_poly.pdbx_seq_one_letter_code
_entity_poly.pdbx_strand_id
1 'polypeptide(L)'
;GQPASEIEEHTQLSNPHFNKDAVVIYPQGVKSQWTGDPTAPPLRKVNDIGFTADLLDHIESRYCIDRSRIYATGFSNGGGLVGLLACNDALAHRIAAFAASSGAYYKDEALNEPLFGDCQADRVPTPFLEFHGSKDPVIHYDGDNTPDGPTYNPLEYVQRFCSDDAEGTAKKSYGEDVEEYYLSCEGVQDAVQHYWIKDFGHGWLTTTKLSNDDQRYGPTFFNATPIVMRFFRRWSLIVESDVQVQAEGKDEL
;
A
#
# COMPACT_ATOMS: atom_id res chain seq x y z
N GLY A 1 9.91 12.26 -1.73
CA GLY A 1 8.90 11.59 -2.58
C GLY A 1 8.88 12.19 -3.97
N GLN A 2 8.05 11.65 -4.85
CA GLN A 2 7.98 12.00 -6.28
C GLN A 2 6.77 12.87 -6.61
N PRO A 3 6.80 13.65 -7.71
CA PRO A 3 5.63 14.34 -8.23
C PRO A 3 4.52 13.38 -8.65
N ALA A 4 3.27 13.83 -8.57
CA ALA A 4 2.09 13.03 -8.96
C ALA A 4 2.16 12.52 -10.41
N SER A 5 2.62 13.36 -11.35
CA SER A 5 2.76 13.00 -12.77
C SER A 5 3.78 11.87 -13.00
N GLU A 6 4.80 11.81 -12.15
CA GLU A 6 5.83 10.79 -12.25
C GLU A 6 5.33 9.45 -11.70
N ILE A 7 4.57 9.45 -10.61
CA ILE A 7 3.87 8.26 -10.12
C ILE A 7 2.89 7.75 -11.18
N GLU A 8 2.17 8.61 -11.87
CA GLU A 8 1.31 8.22 -13.00
C GLU A 8 2.11 7.53 -14.11
N GLU A 9 3.23 8.12 -14.54
CA GLU A 9 4.12 7.53 -15.55
C GLU A 9 4.70 6.18 -15.10
N HIS A 10 5.16 6.07 -13.86
CA HIS A 10 5.85 4.88 -13.37
C HIS A 10 4.89 3.71 -13.13
N THR A 11 3.74 4.02 -12.51
CA THR A 11 2.76 3.01 -12.14
C THR A 11 1.90 2.57 -13.32
N GLN A 12 1.72 3.39 -14.35
CA GLN A 12 0.82 3.10 -15.47
C GLN A 12 -0.61 2.75 -15.01
N LEU A 13 -1.04 3.18 -13.81
CA LEU A 13 -2.39 2.87 -13.31
C LEU A 13 -3.48 3.62 -14.11
N SER A 14 -3.16 4.75 -14.76
CA SER A 14 -4.03 5.41 -15.76
C SER A 14 -4.11 4.66 -17.09
N ASN A 15 -3.26 3.67 -17.34
CA ASN A 15 -3.18 3.02 -18.65
C ASN A 15 -4.37 2.05 -18.84
N PRO A 16 -5.20 2.22 -19.89
CA PRO A 16 -6.38 1.39 -20.14
C PRO A 16 -6.08 -0.09 -20.40
N HIS A 17 -4.82 -0.42 -20.68
CA HIS A 17 -4.37 -1.81 -20.76
C HIS A 17 -4.47 -2.53 -19.41
N PHE A 18 -4.08 -1.87 -18.32
CA PHE A 18 -4.06 -2.43 -16.95
C PHE A 18 -5.32 -2.08 -16.15
N ASN A 19 -5.85 -0.87 -16.35
CA ASN A 19 -6.98 -0.33 -15.61
C ASN A 19 -8.14 0.03 -16.56
N LYS A 20 -9.22 -0.75 -16.51
CA LYS A 20 -10.36 -0.60 -17.42
C LYS A 20 -11.57 0.06 -16.77
N ASP A 21 -11.55 0.16 -15.45
CA ASP A 21 -12.76 0.20 -14.63
C ASP A 21 -12.61 1.02 -13.34
N ALA A 22 -11.42 1.53 -13.02
CA ALA A 22 -11.18 2.39 -11.86
C ALA A 22 -10.73 3.79 -12.27
N VAL A 23 -11.21 4.80 -11.54
CA VAL A 23 -10.67 6.16 -11.59
C VAL A 23 -9.42 6.19 -10.71
N VAL A 24 -8.32 6.75 -11.22
CA VAL A 24 -7.07 6.92 -10.46
C VAL A 24 -6.89 8.39 -10.11
N ILE A 25 -6.52 8.65 -8.86
CA ILE A 25 -6.27 9.98 -8.34
C ILE A 25 -4.84 10.01 -7.82
N TYR A 26 -4.05 10.96 -8.32
CA TYR A 26 -2.66 11.15 -7.93
C TYR A 26 -2.52 12.46 -7.14
N PRO A 27 -2.74 12.45 -5.81
CA PRO A 27 -2.56 13.64 -5.02
C PRO A 27 -1.08 14.04 -4.94
N GLN A 28 -0.80 15.34 -4.85
CA GLN A 28 0.56 15.88 -4.78
C GLN A 28 0.91 16.21 -3.32
N GLY A 29 1.92 15.52 -2.79
CA GLY A 29 2.46 15.81 -1.46
C GLY A 29 3.09 17.21 -1.39
N VAL A 30 2.99 17.87 -0.23
CA VAL A 30 3.60 19.18 0.01
C VAL A 30 5.12 19.03 -0.09
N LYS A 31 5.76 19.79 -1.00
CA LYS A 31 7.19 19.64 -1.35
C LYS A 31 7.56 18.20 -1.78
N SER A 32 6.61 17.47 -2.36
CA SER A 32 6.79 16.05 -2.74
C SER A 32 7.19 15.15 -1.57
N GLN A 33 6.71 15.45 -0.37
CA GLN A 33 6.88 14.64 0.82
C GLN A 33 5.52 14.27 1.40
N TRP A 34 5.48 13.14 2.06
CA TRP A 34 4.34 12.62 2.80
C TRP A 34 4.71 12.38 4.26
N THR A 35 3.71 12.50 5.12
CA THR A 35 3.75 12.08 6.53
C THR A 35 4.35 10.69 6.64
N GLY A 36 5.28 10.51 7.59
CA GLY A 36 6.07 9.28 7.73
C GLY A 36 7.47 9.33 7.10
N ASP A 37 7.86 10.47 6.49
CA ASP A 37 9.25 10.76 6.11
C ASP A 37 10.02 11.41 7.28
N PRO A 38 11.30 11.08 7.54
CA PRO A 38 12.13 11.75 8.54
C PRO A 38 12.24 13.27 8.34
N THR A 39 12.13 13.74 7.10
CA THR A 39 12.20 15.17 6.75
C THR A 39 10.83 15.84 6.65
N ALA A 40 9.74 15.08 6.77
CA ALA A 40 8.39 15.64 6.71
C ALA A 40 8.11 16.54 7.93
N PRO A 41 7.35 17.64 7.74
CA PRO A 41 6.81 18.41 8.85
C PRO A 41 5.91 17.54 9.73
N PRO A 42 5.80 17.85 11.05
CA PRO A 42 4.89 17.12 11.92
C PRO A 42 3.42 17.31 11.51
N LEU A 43 2.57 16.35 11.86
CA LEU A 43 1.14 16.25 11.53
C LEU A 43 0.37 17.54 11.78
N ARG A 44 0.67 18.25 12.87
CA ARG A 44 0.04 19.55 13.20
C ARG A 44 0.27 20.66 12.15
N LYS A 45 1.21 20.48 11.23
CA LYS A 45 1.51 21.42 10.13
C LYS A 45 1.08 20.88 8.78
N VAL A 46 1.34 19.60 8.51
CA VAL A 46 0.95 18.91 7.28
C VAL A 46 0.35 17.56 7.70
N ASN A 47 -0.95 17.41 7.52
CA ASN A 47 -1.69 16.21 7.91
C ASN A 47 -2.17 15.48 6.65
N ASP A 48 -1.35 14.58 6.12
CA ASP A 48 -1.70 13.85 4.90
C ASP A 48 -2.79 12.78 5.12
N ILE A 49 -2.90 12.27 6.36
CA ILE A 49 -3.98 11.35 6.77
C ILE A 49 -5.33 12.07 6.71
N GLY A 50 -5.42 13.26 7.33
CA GLY A 50 -6.62 14.10 7.28
C GLY A 50 -6.95 14.58 5.87
N PHE A 51 -5.93 15.00 5.10
CA PHE A 51 -6.10 15.34 3.69
C PHE A 51 -6.67 14.17 2.88
N THR A 52 -6.23 12.94 3.14
CA THR A 52 -6.75 11.76 2.45
C THR A 52 -8.23 11.54 2.77
N ALA A 53 -8.65 11.71 4.02
CA ALA A 53 -10.06 11.66 4.39
C ALA A 53 -10.89 12.74 3.66
N ASP A 54 -10.42 13.98 3.65
CA ASP A 54 -11.09 15.09 2.96
C ASP A 54 -11.17 14.85 1.44
N LEU A 55 -10.14 14.24 0.86
CA LEU A 55 -10.11 13.88 -0.56
C LEU A 55 -11.15 12.81 -0.88
N LEU A 56 -11.27 11.77 -0.05
CA LEU A 56 -12.31 10.75 -0.23
C LEU A 56 -13.70 11.38 -0.17
N ASP A 57 -13.97 12.24 0.82
CA ASP A 57 -15.25 12.96 0.94
C ASP A 57 -15.54 13.85 -0.29
N HIS A 58 -14.51 14.53 -0.79
CA HIS A 58 -14.61 15.39 -1.97
C HIS A 58 -14.99 14.61 -3.23
N ILE A 59 -14.43 13.42 -3.41
CA ILE A 59 -14.66 12.57 -4.59
C ILE A 59 -16.01 11.88 -4.49
N GLU A 60 -16.32 11.30 -3.32
CA GLU A 60 -17.59 10.61 -3.04
C GLU A 60 -18.82 11.52 -3.14
N SER A 61 -18.64 12.83 -2.94
CA SER A 61 -19.72 13.82 -3.08
C SER A 61 -19.90 14.34 -4.51
N ARG A 62 -18.94 14.12 -5.40
CA ARG A 62 -18.96 14.65 -6.78
C ARG A 62 -19.12 13.60 -7.85
N TYR A 63 -18.70 12.37 -7.58
CA TYR A 63 -18.68 11.28 -8.54
C TYR A 63 -19.40 10.07 -7.97
N CYS A 64 -20.06 9.31 -8.84
CA CYS A 64 -20.62 8.01 -8.49
C CYS A 64 -19.49 6.98 -8.43
N ILE A 65 -18.81 6.91 -7.28
CA ILE A 65 -17.80 5.88 -7.02
C ILE A 65 -18.43 4.75 -6.19
N ASP A 66 -17.93 3.54 -6.38
CA ASP A 66 -18.27 2.41 -5.51
C ASP A 66 -17.46 2.51 -4.21
N ARG A 67 -18.12 2.91 -3.13
CA ARG A 67 -17.49 3.11 -1.81
C ARG A 67 -17.01 1.80 -1.19
N SER A 68 -17.51 0.65 -1.66
CA SER A 68 -17.01 -0.64 -1.22
C SER A 68 -15.63 -0.97 -1.83
N ARG A 69 -15.23 -0.28 -2.91
CA ARG A 69 -14.03 -0.59 -3.71
C ARG A 69 -13.14 0.64 -3.87
N ILE A 70 -12.72 1.20 -2.74
CA ILE A 70 -11.69 2.24 -2.66
C ILE A 70 -10.38 1.56 -2.29
N TYR A 71 -9.30 1.92 -2.98
CA TYR A 71 -7.98 1.32 -2.78
C TYR A 71 -6.92 2.41 -2.66
N ALA A 72 -5.84 2.15 -1.92
CA ALA A 72 -4.71 3.06 -1.81
C ALA A 72 -3.41 2.36 -2.21
N THR A 73 -2.59 3.03 -3.03
CA THR A 73 -1.26 2.54 -3.36
C THR A 73 -0.21 3.64 -3.37
N GLY A 74 1.03 3.28 -3.08
CA GLY A 74 2.14 4.21 -3.06
C GLY A 74 3.48 3.52 -3.26
N PHE A 75 4.48 4.35 -3.54
CA PHE A 75 5.87 3.94 -3.70
C PHE A 75 6.76 4.72 -2.73
N SER A 76 7.78 4.09 -2.16
CA SER A 76 8.78 4.74 -1.29
C SER A 76 8.10 5.44 -0.10
N ASN A 77 8.38 6.72 0.12
CA ASN A 77 7.67 7.57 1.09
C ASN A 77 6.14 7.56 0.92
N GLY A 78 5.62 7.47 -0.31
CA GLY A 78 4.18 7.29 -0.54
C GLY A 78 3.67 5.92 -0.09
N GLY A 79 4.49 4.88 -0.18
CA GLY A 79 4.21 3.56 0.40
C GLY A 79 4.17 3.61 1.93
N GLY A 80 5.05 4.40 2.54
CA GLY A 80 5.02 4.71 3.98
C GLY A 80 3.69 5.36 4.40
N LEU A 81 3.22 6.37 3.65
CA LEU A 81 1.90 6.95 3.87
C LEU A 81 0.79 5.90 3.75
N VAL A 82 0.79 5.06 2.71
CA VAL A 82 -0.19 3.98 2.53
C VAL A 82 -0.20 3.02 3.73
N GLY A 83 0.96 2.72 4.31
CA GLY A 83 1.06 2.02 5.59
C GLY A 83 0.29 2.73 6.70
N LEU A 84 0.55 4.03 6.92
CA LEU A 84 -0.15 4.82 7.93
C LEU A 84 -1.67 4.92 7.69
N LEU A 85 -2.12 4.99 6.43
CA LEU A 85 -3.55 4.97 6.09
C LEU A 85 -4.19 3.63 6.47
N ALA A 86 -3.46 2.51 6.32
CA ALA A 86 -3.93 1.19 6.72
C ALA A 86 -3.99 1.00 8.24
N CYS A 87 -3.14 1.72 9.00
CA CYS A 87 -3.19 1.74 10.46
C CYS A 87 -4.30 2.65 11.01
N ASN A 88 -4.74 3.65 10.24
CA ASN A 88 -5.73 4.60 10.71
C ASN A 88 -7.13 3.99 10.67
N ASP A 89 -7.74 3.77 11.84
CA ASP A 89 -9.06 3.14 11.99
C ASP A 89 -10.13 3.65 11.01
N ALA A 90 -10.33 4.97 10.97
CA ALA A 90 -11.35 5.60 10.13
C ALA A 90 -11.11 5.37 8.63
N LEU A 91 -9.85 5.34 8.19
CA LEU A 91 -9.49 5.14 6.79
C LEU A 91 -9.40 3.65 6.42
N ALA A 92 -8.96 2.80 7.34
CA ALA A 92 -8.98 1.35 7.17
C ALA A 92 -10.41 0.85 6.92
N HIS A 93 -11.41 1.46 7.56
CA HIS A 93 -12.83 1.15 7.32
C HIS A 93 -13.42 1.78 6.04
N ARG A 94 -12.68 2.65 5.34
CA ARG A 94 -13.09 3.25 4.06
C ARG A 94 -12.32 2.74 2.85
N ILE A 95 -11.14 2.15 3.06
CA ILE A 95 -10.26 1.66 2.01
C ILE A 95 -10.21 0.13 2.09
N ALA A 96 -10.69 -0.53 1.05
CA ALA A 96 -10.84 -1.98 0.99
C ALA A 96 -9.50 -2.73 0.96
N ALA A 97 -8.48 -2.16 0.32
CA ALA A 97 -7.15 -2.77 0.24
C ALA A 97 -6.05 -1.75 -0.04
N PHE A 98 -4.83 -2.12 0.35
CA PHE A 98 -3.64 -1.30 0.29
C PHE A 98 -2.53 -2.01 -0.50
N ALA A 99 -1.71 -1.27 -1.23
CA ALA A 99 -0.54 -1.83 -1.89
C ALA A 99 0.66 -0.87 -1.89
N ALA A 100 1.86 -1.36 -1.64
CA ALA A 100 3.06 -0.54 -1.64
C ALA A 100 4.21 -1.20 -2.40
N SER A 101 5.04 -0.38 -3.05
CA SER A 101 6.31 -0.79 -3.65
C SER A 101 7.44 -0.05 -2.95
N SER A 102 8.48 -0.77 -2.51
CA SER A 102 9.60 -0.23 -1.73
C SER A 102 9.14 0.68 -0.58
N GLY A 103 8.11 0.29 0.17
CA GLY A 103 7.46 1.17 1.16
C GLY A 103 8.41 1.62 2.27
N ALA A 104 8.44 2.93 2.56
CA ALA A 104 9.31 3.52 3.57
C ALA A 104 8.67 3.50 4.97
N TYR A 105 8.78 2.36 5.66
CA TYR A 105 8.19 2.13 6.99
C TYR A 105 9.19 2.49 8.09
N TYR A 106 9.47 3.78 8.26
CA TYR A 106 10.43 4.24 9.27
C TYR A 106 9.99 3.90 10.69
N LYS A 107 10.93 3.47 11.53
CA LYS A 107 10.66 3.32 12.96
C LYS A 107 10.60 4.70 13.61
N ASP A 108 9.91 4.80 14.73
CA ASP A 108 9.67 6.08 15.40
C ASP A 108 10.97 6.80 15.81
N GLU A 109 12.08 6.07 16.04
CA GLU A 109 13.38 6.69 16.34
C GLU A 109 13.98 7.47 15.16
N ALA A 110 13.54 7.20 13.94
CA ALA A 110 13.94 7.91 12.72
C ALA A 110 13.07 9.15 12.44
N LEU A 111 11.97 9.34 13.18
CA LEU A 111 10.93 10.30 12.86
C LEU A 111 10.87 11.46 13.86
N ASN A 112 10.22 12.55 13.44
CA ASN A 112 10.01 13.72 14.29
C ASN A 112 8.88 13.53 15.32
N GLU A 113 8.06 12.50 15.15
CA GLU A 113 6.99 12.08 16.05
C GLU A 113 6.69 10.58 15.84
N PRO A 114 6.16 9.86 16.84
CA PRO A 114 5.84 8.45 16.69
C PRO A 114 4.66 8.26 15.75
N LEU A 115 4.82 7.42 14.73
CA LEU A 115 3.82 7.21 13.68
C LEU A 115 3.63 5.72 13.37
N PHE A 116 4.70 4.93 13.32
CA PHE A 116 4.63 3.52 12.88
C PHE A 116 4.77 2.53 14.05
N GLY A 117 5.34 2.92 15.18
CA GLY A 117 5.42 2.05 16.37
C GLY A 117 4.05 1.71 16.94
N ASP A 118 3.16 2.70 16.99
CA ASP A 118 1.78 2.55 17.46
C ASP A 118 0.80 2.11 16.36
N CYS A 119 1.30 1.78 15.17
CA CYS A 119 0.46 1.27 14.09
C CYS A 119 -0.06 -0.13 14.45
N GLN A 120 -1.35 -0.20 14.78
CA GLN A 120 -2.14 -1.42 14.90
C GLN A 120 -3.39 -1.23 14.04
N ALA A 121 -3.65 -2.16 13.13
CA ALA A 121 -4.85 -2.08 12.31
C ALA A 121 -6.06 -2.55 13.14
N ASP A 122 -7.04 -1.67 13.33
CA ASP A 122 -8.27 -2.03 14.03
C ASP A 122 -9.15 -2.99 13.19
N ARG A 123 -9.08 -2.86 11.86
CA ARG A 123 -9.70 -3.81 10.94
C ARG A 123 -8.71 -4.93 10.61
N VAL A 124 -8.95 -6.12 11.13
CA VAL A 124 -8.14 -7.31 10.84
C VAL A 124 -9.02 -8.39 10.21
N PRO A 125 -8.57 -9.06 9.14
CA PRO A 125 -7.42 -8.69 8.32
C PRO A 125 -7.62 -7.38 7.56
N THR A 126 -6.56 -6.60 7.42
CA THR A 126 -6.50 -5.49 6.46
C THR A 126 -5.72 -5.93 5.23
N PRO A 127 -6.36 -6.05 4.05
CA PRO A 127 -5.66 -6.53 2.88
C PRO A 127 -4.52 -5.60 2.46
N PHE A 128 -3.30 -6.14 2.45
CA PHE A 128 -2.09 -5.39 2.13
C PHE A 128 -1.16 -6.18 1.20
N LEU A 129 -0.75 -5.55 0.10
CA LEU A 129 0.21 -6.11 -0.85
C LEU A 129 1.52 -5.28 -0.84
N GLU A 130 2.66 -5.94 -0.65
CA GLU A 130 3.97 -5.29 -0.62
C GLU A 130 4.90 -5.89 -1.67
N PHE A 131 5.73 -5.05 -2.28
CA PHE A 131 6.86 -5.46 -3.11
C PHE A 131 8.14 -4.76 -2.65
N HIS A 132 9.24 -5.50 -2.50
CA HIS A 132 10.52 -4.92 -2.12
C HIS A 132 11.73 -5.61 -2.75
N GLY A 133 12.70 -4.79 -3.15
CA GLY A 133 13.98 -5.26 -3.68
C GLY A 133 14.95 -5.70 -2.59
N SER A 134 15.69 -6.78 -2.85
CA SER A 134 16.70 -7.29 -1.90
C SER A 134 17.96 -6.42 -1.81
N LYS A 135 18.17 -5.54 -2.79
CA LYS A 135 19.32 -4.62 -2.89
C LYS A 135 18.86 -3.17 -2.93
N ASP A 136 17.71 -2.88 -2.35
CA ASP A 136 17.20 -1.52 -2.23
C ASP A 136 18.19 -0.65 -1.43
N PRO A 137 18.85 0.34 -2.07
CA PRO A 137 19.87 1.16 -1.42
C PRO A 137 19.29 2.43 -0.79
N VAL A 138 17.96 2.55 -0.75
CA VAL A 138 17.25 3.73 -0.21
C VAL A 138 16.45 3.30 1.01
N ILE A 139 15.59 2.29 0.84
CA ILE A 139 14.85 1.64 1.90
C ILE A 139 15.34 0.20 1.95
N HIS A 140 16.37 -0.03 2.74
CA HIS A 140 17.03 -1.31 2.87
C HIS A 140 16.06 -2.36 3.39
N TYR A 141 16.09 -3.54 2.77
CA TYR A 141 15.21 -4.64 3.15
C TYR A 141 15.44 -5.13 4.60
N ASP A 142 16.66 -5.06 5.10
CA ASP A 142 17.02 -5.42 6.48
C ASP A 142 16.70 -4.30 7.50
N GLY A 143 16.26 -3.13 7.02
CA GLY A 143 15.85 -2.00 7.84
C GLY A 143 16.99 -1.10 8.32
N ASP A 144 18.24 -1.37 7.94
CA ASP A 144 19.39 -0.53 8.31
C ASP A 144 19.62 0.60 7.29
N ASN A 145 18.82 1.66 7.39
CA ASN A 145 19.00 2.84 6.54
C ASN A 145 19.85 3.90 7.25
N THR A 146 20.99 4.20 6.65
CA THR A 146 21.84 5.32 7.05
C THR A 146 21.92 6.30 5.85
N PRO A 147 21.73 7.62 6.06
CA PRO A 147 21.62 8.35 7.32
C PRO A 147 20.19 8.54 7.85
N ASP A 148 19.17 8.14 7.11
CA ASP A 148 17.78 8.53 7.36
C ASP A 148 17.13 7.80 8.55
N GLY A 149 17.78 6.77 9.10
CA GLY A 149 17.36 6.04 10.29
C GLY A 149 16.66 4.72 10.00
N PRO A 150 16.46 3.87 11.02
CA PRO A 150 15.99 2.51 10.81
C PRO A 150 14.57 2.46 10.26
N THR A 151 14.29 1.49 9.39
CA THR A 151 12.94 1.10 8.97
C THR A 151 12.61 -0.29 9.48
N TYR A 152 11.34 -0.66 9.46
CA TYR A 152 10.94 -2.06 9.62
C TYR A 152 11.33 -2.87 8.39
N ASN A 153 11.61 -4.17 8.60
CA ASN A 153 11.65 -5.10 7.48
C ASN A 153 10.26 -5.11 6.81
N PRO A 154 10.16 -5.03 5.48
CA PRO A 154 8.87 -4.87 4.79
C PRO A 154 7.89 -6.02 5.05
N LEU A 155 8.37 -7.27 5.06
CA LEU A 155 7.54 -8.44 5.38
C LEU A 155 7.04 -8.36 6.83
N GLU A 156 7.94 -8.11 7.79
CA GLU A 156 7.58 -7.96 9.20
C GLU A 156 6.59 -6.81 9.44
N TYR A 157 6.71 -5.72 8.67
CA TYR A 157 5.80 -4.60 8.76
C TYR A 157 4.39 -4.99 8.30
N VAL A 158 4.25 -5.57 7.11
CA VAL A 158 2.91 -5.87 6.56
C VAL A 158 2.23 -7.06 7.25
N GLN A 159 3.01 -7.94 7.89
CA GLN A 159 2.46 -9.00 8.75
C GLN A 159 1.56 -8.45 9.88
N ARG A 160 1.74 -7.21 10.31
CA ARG A 160 0.89 -6.56 11.33
C ARG A 160 -0.55 -6.30 10.89
N PHE A 161 -0.83 -6.37 9.58
CA PHE A 161 -2.18 -6.24 9.03
C PHE A 161 -2.93 -7.58 9.02
N CYS A 162 -2.31 -8.64 9.54
CA CYS A 162 -2.84 -9.97 9.75
C CYS A 162 -3.01 -10.23 11.26
N SER A 163 -3.96 -11.09 11.65
CA SER A 163 -4.16 -11.45 13.07
C SER A 163 -3.07 -12.41 13.57
N ASP A 164 -2.94 -12.51 14.90
CA ASP A 164 -2.03 -13.48 15.54
C ASP A 164 -2.35 -14.94 15.19
N ASP A 165 -3.60 -15.22 14.77
CA ASP A 165 -4.07 -16.54 14.31
C ASP A 165 -3.80 -16.78 12.81
N ALA A 166 -2.85 -16.06 12.20
CA ALA A 166 -2.44 -16.28 10.82
C ALA A 166 -2.09 -17.76 10.56
N GLU A 167 -2.73 -18.37 9.57
CA GLU A 167 -2.23 -19.63 9.02
C GLU A 167 -0.87 -19.32 8.39
N GLY A 168 0.20 -19.91 8.97
CA GLY A 168 1.57 -19.43 8.82
C GLY A 168 2.01 -19.13 7.38
N THR A 169 3.04 -18.29 7.24
CA THR A 169 3.48 -17.75 5.94
C THR A 169 3.74 -18.84 4.90
N ALA A 170 2.87 -18.92 3.89
CA ALA A 170 3.08 -19.76 2.74
C ALA A 170 3.92 -19.00 1.70
N LYS A 171 4.70 -19.74 0.91
CA LYS A 171 5.70 -19.17 0.00
C LYS A 171 5.61 -19.78 -1.38
N LYS A 172 5.72 -18.93 -2.40
CA LYS A 172 5.78 -19.32 -3.80
C LYS A 172 6.95 -18.62 -4.50
N SER A 173 7.72 -19.37 -5.28
CA SER A 173 8.82 -18.82 -6.07
C SER A 173 8.40 -18.65 -7.53
N TYR A 174 8.77 -17.51 -8.11
CA TYR A 174 8.64 -17.23 -9.54
C TYR A 174 10.04 -17.16 -10.16
N GLY A 175 10.48 -18.31 -10.71
CA GLY A 175 11.86 -18.47 -11.14
C GLY A 175 12.83 -18.48 -9.95
N GLU A 176 14.05 -18.00 -10.17
CA GLU A 176 15.11 -17.94 -9.15
C GLU A 176 15.19 -16.58 -8.43
N ASP A 177 14.37 -15.61 -8.87
CA ASP A 177 14.59 -14.19 -8.55
C ASP A 177 13.44 -13.54 -7.77
N VAL A 178 12.27 -14.18 -7.67
CA VAL A 178 11.12 -13.61 -6.94
C VAL A 178 10.54 -14.64 -5.99
N GLU A 179 10.33 -14.20 -4.76
CA GLU A 179 9.68 -14.97 -3.70
C GLU A 179 8.45 -14.21 -3.21
N GLU A 180 7.29 -14.82 -3.36
CA GLU A 180 6.03 -14.32 -2.81
C GLU A 180 5.73 -15.04 -1.50
N TYR A 181 5.42 -14.26 -0.49
CA TYR A 181 4.94 -14.69 0.81
C TYR A 181 3.47 -14.27 0.92
N TYR A 182 2.61 -15.17 1.36
CA TYR A 182 1.19 -14.89 1.54
C TYR A 182 0.71 -15.42 2.89
N LEU A 183 -0.11 -14.62 3.56
CA LEU A 183 -0.69 -14.90 4.85
C LEU A 183 -2.21 -14.94 4.74
N SER A 184 -2.78 -16.02 5.24
CA SER A 184 -4.23 -16.19 5.38
C SER A 184 -4.60 -15.95 6.84
N CYS A 185 -5.53 -15.04 7.10
CA CYS A 185 -5.84 -14.55 8.45
C CYS A 185 -7.34 -14.62 8.68
N GLU A 186 -7.78 -15.12 9.83
CA GLU A 186 -9.21 -15.22 10.20
C GLU A 186 -10.08 -15.91 9.13
N GLY A 187 -9.54 -16.92 8.46
CA GLY A 187 -10.21 -17.63 7.37
C GLY A 187 -10.24 -16.87 6.03
N VAL A 188 -9.72 -15.64 5.98
CA VAL A 188 -9.55 -14.86 4.75
C VAL A 188 -8.22 -15.24 4.12
N GLN A 189 -8.28 -15.86 2.94
CA GLN A 189 -7.08 -16.33 2.23
C GLN A 189 -6.24 -15.17 1.68
N ASP A 190 -4.91 -15.31 1.68
CA ASP A 190 -3.91 -14.39 1.10
C ASP A 190 -4.21 -12.89 1.31
N ALA A 191 -4.68 -12.55 2.51
CA ALA A 191 -5.06 -11.19 2.88
C ALA A 191 -3.86 -10.26 2.85
N VAL A 192 -2.72 -10.73 3.37
CA VAL A 192 -1.44 -10.03 3.29
C VAL A 192 -0.52 -10.78 2.34
N GLN A 193 0.10 -10.04 1.42
CA GLN A 193 1.06 -10.57 0.45
C GLN A 193 2.31 -9.70 0.43
N HIS A 194 3.46 -10.33 0.30
CA HIS A 194 4.76 -9.68 0.23
C HIS A 194 5.60 -10.34 -0.86
N TYR A 195 6.12 -9.55 -1.79
CA TYR A 195 7.02 -10.00 -2.82
C TYR A 195 8.43 -9.51 -2.49
N TRP A 196 9.36 -10.45 -2.32
CA TRP A 196 10.79 -10.19 -2.26
C TRP A 196 11.40 -10.42 -3.64
N ILE A 197 12.14 -9.43 -4.14
CA ILE A 197 12.71 -9.45 -5.49
C ILE A 197 14.23 -9.37 -5.39
N LYS A 198 14.86 -10.48 -5.72
CA LYS A 198 16.31 -10.63 -5.73
C LYS A 198 16.95 -9.61 -6.67
N ASP A 199 18.03 -9.01 -6.19
CA ASP A 199 18.88 -8.06 -6.91
C ASP A 199 18.21 -6.76 -7.39
N PHE A 200 16.90 -6.60 -7.22
CA PHE A 200 16.20 -5.35 -7.46
C PHE A 200 16.51 -4.35 -6.35
N GLY A 201 16.59 -3.06 -6.72
CA GLY A 201 16.83 -1.97 -5.78
C GLY A 201 15.54 -1.28 -5.37
N HIS A 202 15.52 0.04 -5.53
CA HIS A 202 14.40 0.91 -5.16
C HIS A 202 13.63 1.29 -6.41
N GLY A 203 12.31 1.09 -6.42
CA GLY A 203 11.45 1.55 -7.51
C GLY A 203 10.06 0.92 -7.53
N TRP A 204 9.17 1.45 -8.36
CA TRP A 204 7.98 0.71 -8.79
C TRP A 204 8.41 -0.42 -9.73
N LEU A 205 7.97 -1.66 -9.49
CA LEU A 205 8.36 -2.78 -10.34
C LEU A 205 7.70 -2.68 -11.70
N THR A 206 8.52 -2.55 -12.75
CA THR A 206 8.06 -2.58 -14.13
C THR A 206 9.07 -3.25 -15.04
N THR A 207 8.61 -3.64 -16.22
CA THR A 207 9.39 -4.30 -17.28
C THR A 207 10.04 -3.33 -18.27
N THR A 208 9.74 -2.05 -18.14
CA THR A 208 10.24 -0.98 -19.02
C THR A 208 11.18 -0.06 -18.25
N LYS A 209 12.30 0.31 -18.85
CA LYS A 209 13.19 1.29 -18.22
C LYS A 209 12.46 2.63 -18.04
N LEU A 210 12.45 3.17 -16.82
CA LEU A 210 11.94 4.50 -16.53
C LEU A 210 12.95 5.58 -16.92
N SER A 211 12.45 6.78 -17.19
CA SER A 211 13.22 7.90 -17.76
C SER A 211 14.14 8.58 -16.73
N ASN A 212 13.93 8.36 -15.44
CA ASN A 212 14.74 8.85 -14.32
C ASN A 212 15.27 7.68 -13.45
N ASP A 213 16.32 7.95 -12.68
CA ASP A 213 17.15 6.96 -11.96
C ASP A 213 16.46 6.33 -10.72
N ASP A 214 15.13 6.38 -10.67
CA ASP A 214 14.30 5.95 -9.54
C ASP A 214 13.92 4.46 -9.59
N GLN A 215 14.37 3.76 -10.63
CA GLN A 215 14.45 2.30 -10.66
C GLN A 215 15.90 1.86 -10.49
N ARG A 216 16.42 2.07 -9.28
CA ARG A 216 17.77 1.65 -8.95
C ARG A 216 17.84 0.14 -9.11
N TYR A 217 18.73 -0.32 -10.00
CA TYR A 217 18.87 -1.73 -10.37
C TYR A 217 17.62 -2.36 -11.04
N GLY A 218 16.76 -1.56 -11.67
CA GLY A 218 15.69 -1.99 -12.58
C GLY A 218 16.00 -1.73 -14.06
N PRO A 219 15.07 -2.01 -15.00
CA PRO A 219 13.76 -2.66 -14.81
C PRO A 219 13.91 -4.13 -14.42
N THR A 220 12.83 -4.72 -13.91
CA THR A 220 12.76 -6.16 -13.59
C THR A 220 11.92 -6.89 -14.64
N PHE A 221 11.93 -8.23 -14.67
CA PHE A 221 11.01 -9.00 -15.53
C PHE A 221 9.57 -9.02 -14.97
N PHE A 222 9.35 -8.37 -13.83
CA PHE A 222 8.11 -8.36 -13.09
C PHE A 222 7.41 -7.00 -13.19
N ASN A 223 6.10 -6.98 -13.41
CA ASN A 223 5.33 -5.74 -13.45
C ASN A 223 4.31 -5.72 -12.31
N ALA A 224 4.48 -4.80 -11.35
CA ALA A 224 3.62 -4.69 -10.18
C ALA A 224 2.20 -4.24 -10.57
N THR A 225 2.04 -3.39 -11.59
CA THR A 225 0.75 -2.78 -11.95
C THR A 225 -0.37 -3.79 -12.18
N PRO A 226 -0.24 -4.81 -13.06
CA PRO A 226 -1.29 -5.81 -13.23
C PRO A 226 -1.53 -6.68 -11.99
N ILE A 227 -0.57 -6.78 -11.07
CA ILE A 227 -0.69 -7.57 -9.83
C ILE A 227 -1.46 -6.75 -8.80
N VAL A 228 -1.09 -5.49 -8.59
CA VAL A 228 -1.83 -4.51 -7.77
C VAL A 228 -3.28 -4.42 -8.22
N MET A 229 -3.53 -4.25 -9.52
CA MET A 229 -4.90 -4.18 -10.03
C MET A 229 -5.69 -5.48 -9.86
N ARG A 230 -5.03 -6.64 -9.85
CA ARG A 230 -5.70 -7.94 -9.59
C ARG A 230 -5.97 -8.12 -8.10
N PHE A 231 -5.03 -7.74 -7.25
CA PHE A 231 -5.16 -7.76 -5.81
C PHE A 231 -6.31 -6.87 -5.37
N PHE A 232 -6.36 -5.61 -5.81
CA PHE A 232 -7.45 -4.69 -5.51
C PHE A 232 -8.82 -5.24 -5.89
N ARG A 233 -8.98 -5.78 -7.10
CA ARG A 233 -10.27 -6.35 -7.56
C ARG A 233 -10.78 -7.52 -6.73
N ARG A 234 -9.95 -8.15 -5.88
CA ARG A 234 -10.37 -9.21 -4.95
C ARG A 234 -11.13 -8.65 -3.75
N TRP A 235 -10.88 -7.40 -3.39
CA TRP A 235 -11.31 -6.83 -2.12
C TRP A 235 -12.44 -5.83 -2.29
N SER A 236 -13.45 -5.99 -1.45
CA SER A 236 -14.52 -5.01 -1.25
C SER A 236 -14.86 -4.95 0.23
N LEU A 237 -15.14 -3.76 0.75
CA LEU A 237 -15.75 -3.59 2.06
C LEU A 237 -17.18 -4.12 2.05
N ILE A 238 -17.61 -4.68 3.18
CA ILE A 238 -19.04 -4.93 3.41
C ILE A 238 -19.65 -3.58 3.80
N VAL A 239 -20.48 -3.01 2.92
CA VAL A 239 -21.17 -1.74 3.20
C VAL A 239 -22.52 -2.06 3.83
N GLU A 240 -22.93 -1.34 4.87
CA GLU A 240 -24.16 -1.60 5.65
C GLU A 240 -25.44 -1.77 4.80
N SER A 241 -25.48 -1.22 3.58
CA SER A 241 -26.59 -1.43 2.64
C SER A 241 -26.79 -2.91 2.23
N ASP A 242 -25.74 -3.73 2.23
CA ASP A 242 -25.83 -5.16 1.89
C ASP A 242 -26.42 -5.99 3.04
N VAL A 243 -26.35 -5.48 4.28
CA VAL A 243 -26.91 -6.13 5.46
C VAL A 243 -28.43 -5.98 5.51
N GLN A 244 -28.97 -4.84 5.09
CA GLN A 244 -30.43 -4.62 5.07
C GLN A 244 -31.13 -5.46 3.99
N VAL A 245 -30.51 -5.66 2.82
CA VAL A 245 -31.07 -6.51 1.76
C VAL A 245 -31.12 -8.00 2.17
N GLN A 246 -30.18 -8.47 3.00
CA GLN A 246 -30.22 -9.84 3.54
C GLN A 246 -31.20 -10.02 4.69
N ALA A 247 -31.50 -8.97 5.46
CA ALA A 247 -32.49 -9.00 6.53
C ALA A 247 -33.93 -9.01 5.99
N GLU A 248 -34.21 -8.26 4.92
CA GLU A 248 -35.54 -8.22 4.29
C GLU A 248 -35.87 -9.47 3.46
N GLY A 249 -34.85 -10.23 3.04
CA GLY A 249 -35.01 -11.46 2.24
C GLY A 249 -35.28 -12.76 3.05
N LYS A 250 -35.41 -12.70 4.38
CA LYS A 250 -35.64 -13.88 5.23
C LYS A 250 -37.04 -14.00 5.84
N ASP A 251 -37.93 -13.05 5.57
CA ASP A 251 -39.31 -13.05 6.11
C ASP A 251 -40.41 -13.42 5.08
N GLU A 252 -40.05 -13.98 3.93
CA GLU A 252 -41.02 -14.61 3.02
C GLU A 252 -40.55 -16.01 2.56
N LEU A 253 -40.88 -17.03 3.37
CA LEU A 253 -41.50 -18.34 3.01
C LEU A 253 -41.33 -19.38 4.13
#